data_AF-A0A7R7T4H4-F1
#
_entry.id   AF-A0A7R7T4H4-F1
#
_cell.length_a   1.000
_cell.length_b   1.000
_cell.length_c   1.000
_cell.angle_alpha   90.00
_cell.angle_beta   90.00
_cell.angle_gamma   90.00
#
_symmetry.space_group_name_H-M   'P 1'
#
loop_
_entity.id
_entity.type
_entity.pdbx_description
1 polymer ?
#
loop_
_entity_poly.entity_id
_entity_poly.type
_entity_poly.pdbx_seq_one_letter_code
_entity_poly.pdbx_strand_id
1 'polypeptide(L)'
;MDYVREGDTLVVTKIDRLARSTINLWDVVRALDEKGVSLRVLNLGGETVDTKSATGRLILNIFSGFAQFEREMMLERQREGIAKAKAEGKYLGRKPTARLKADDVRKLHAEGKTPTEIAKALGIGRGSVYRALEGVDNAAE
;
A
#
# COMPACT_ATOMS: atom_id res chain seq x y z
N MET A 1 1.69 -20.41 -11.67
CA MET A 1 2.67 -21.52 -11.73
C MET A 1 2.24 -22.59 -12.73
N ASP A 2 1.23 -22.29 -13.54
CA ASP A 2 0.42 -23.31 -14.22
C ASP A 2 0.96 -23.68 -15.61
N TYR A 3 1.93 -22.90 -16.10
CA TYR A 3 2.54 -23.10 -17.41
C TYR A 3 3.90 -23.79 -17.39
N VAL A 4 4.67 -23.65 -16.31
CA VAL A 4 6.02 -24.23 -16.20
C VAL A 4 5.95 -25.73 -15.92
N ARG A 5 6.84 -26.49 -16.55
CA ARG A 5 6.94 -27.96 -16.50
C ARG A 5 8.34 -28.40 -16.10
N GLU A 6 8.46 -29.65 -15.66
CA GLU A 6 9.75 -30.24 -15.30
C GLU A 6 10.80 -30.02 -16.40
N GLY A 7 12.00 -29.59 -15.98
CA GLY A 7 13.10 -29.24 -16.88
C GLY A 7 13.11 -27.80 -17.37
N ASP A 8 12.02 -27.05 -17.19
CA ASP A 8 11.96 -25.64 -17.58
C ASP A 8 12.87 -24.74 -16.72
N THR A 9 13.14 -23.55 -17.26
CA THR A 9 13.80 -22.47 -16.52
C THR A 9 12.90 -21.25 -16.52
N LEU A 10 12.41 -20.86 -15.34
CA LEU A 10 11.76 -19.58 -15.16
C LEU A 10 12.83 -18.49 -15.13
N VAL A 11 12.79 -17.58 -16.11
CA VAL A 11 13.73 -16.47 -16.20
C VAL A 11 13.02 -15.17 -15.80
N VAL A 12 13.61 -14.43 -14.87
CA VAL A 12 13.12 -13.12 -14.43
C VAL A 12 14.23 -12.08 -14.48
N THR A 13 13.85 -10.82 -14.69
CA THR A 13 14.82 -9.72 -14.73
C THR A 13 15.34 -9.38 -13.34
N LYS A 14 14.45 -9.25 -12.35
CA LYS A 14 14.77 -8.92 -10.95
C LYS A 14 13.84 -9.66 -9.98
N ILE A 15 14.27 -9.82 -8.72
CA ILE A 15 13.51 -10.52 -7.68
C ILE A 15 12.18 -9.81 -7.35
N ASP A 16 12.16 -8.48 -7.32
CA ASP A 16 10.95 -7.68 -7.03
C ASP A 16 9.82 -7.88 -8.05
N ARG A 17 10.14 -8.40 -9.24
CA ARG A 17 9.15 -8.77 -10.27
C ARG A 17 8.57 -10.16 -10.07
N LEU A 18 9.24 -11.00 -9.29
CA LEU A 18 8.82 -12.36 -8.99
C LEU A 18 8.01 -12.45 -7.69
N ALA A 19 8.40 -11.69 -6.66
CA ALA A 19 7.82 -11.83 -5.33
C ALA A 19 7.64 -10.49 -4.61
N ARG A 20 6.58 -10.41 -3.79
CA ARG A 20 6.23 -9.21 -3.00
C ARG A 20 6.87 -9.18 -1.61
N SER A 21 7.45 -10.29 -1.18
CA SER A 21 8.16 -10.43 0.10
C SER A 21 9.14 -11.60 0.02
N THR A 22 10.09 -11.65 0.94
CA THR A 22 11.03 -12.78 1.07
C THR A 22 10.33 -14.10 1.32
N ILE A 23 9.27 -14.10 2.14
CA ILE A 23 8.43 -15.29 2.36
C ILE A 23 7.81 -15.75 1.03
N ASN A 24 7.18 -14.82 0.29
CA ASN A 24 6.57 -15.14 -0.98
C ASN A 24 7.58 -15.62 -2.03
N LEU A 25 8.81 -15.11 -2.01
CA LEU A 25 9.89 -15.61 -2.86
C LEU A 25 10.22 -17.06 -2.55
N TRP A 26 10.33 -17.40 -1.27
CA TRP A 26 10.60 -18.77 -0.83
C TRP A 26 9.50 -19.74 -1.22
N ASP A 27 8.24 -19.32 -1.11
CA ASP A 27 7.11 -20.13 -1.55
C ASP A 27 7.21 -20.42 -3.06
N VAL A 28 7.57 -19.41 -3.85
CA VAL A 28 7.76 -19.56 -5.30
C VAL A 28 8.95 -20.46 -5.63
N VAL A 29 10.11 -20.25 -5.00
CA VAL A 29 11.32 -21.05 -5.22
C VAL A 29 11.06 -22.51 -4.86
N ARG A 30 10.40 -22.79 -3.73
CA ARG A 30 10.04 -24.14 -3.31
C ARG A 30 9.10 -24.80 -4.31
N ALA A 31 8.06 -24.08 -4.75
CA ALA A 31 7.12 -24.61 -5.73
C ALA A 31 7.75 -24.84 -7.11
N LEU A 32 8.84 -24.14 -7.46
CA LEU A 32 9.62 -24.39 -8.68
C LEU A 32 10.48 -25.64 -8.51
N ASP A 33 11.17 -25.78 -7.38
CA ASP A 33 12.03 -26.92 -7.07
C ASP A 33 11.23 -28.23 -7.01
N GLU A 34 10.05 -28.22 -6.37
CA GLU A 34 9.11 -29.35 -6.33
C GLU A 34 8.62 -29.79 -7.72
N LYS A 35 8.61 -28.87 -8.70
CA LYS A 35 8.26 -29.15 -10.09
C LYS A 35 9.47 -29.50 -10.96
N GLY A 36 10.69 -29.54 -10.42
CA GLY A 36 11.92 -29.69 -11.20
C GLY A 36 12.18 -28.51 -12.16
N VAL A 37 11.66 -27.33 -11.82
CA VAL A 37 11.84 -26.08 -12.58
C VAL A 37 12.92 -25.26 -11.93
N SER A 38 13.84 -24.73 -12.73
CA SER A 38 14.88 -23.84 -12.25
C SER A 38 14.48 -22.36 -12.31
N LEU A 39 14.96 -21.56 -11.37
CA LEU A 39 14.85 -20.10 -11.42
C LEU A 39 16.18 -19.47 -11.84
N ARG A 40 16.13 -18.58 -12.83
CA ARG A 40 17.24 -17.73 -13.26
C ARG A 40 16.87 -16.25 -13.13
N VAL A 41 17.66 -15.50 -12.38
CA VAL A 41 17.51 -14.05 -12.22
C VAL A 41 18.59 -13.36 -13.02
N LEU A 42 18.22 -12.52 -14.00
CA LEU A 42 19.18 -11.90 -14.93
C LEU A 42 19.97 -10.75 -14.28
N ASN A 43 19.36 -10.06 -13.32
CA ASN A 43 19.97 -8.93 -12.64
C ASN A 43 19.69 -9.02 -11.14
N LEU A 44 20.65 -9.63 -10.43
CA LEU A 44 20.75 -9.63 -8.99
C LEU A 44 22.09 -8.99 -8.61
N GLY A 45 22.08 -7.72 -8.23
CA GLY A 45 23.32 -6.97 -7.95
C GLY A 45 24.22 -6.77 -9.17
N GLY A 46 23.67 -6.82 -10.39
CA GLY A 46 24.45 -6.75 -11.64
C GLY A 46 24.89 -8.10 -12.20
N GLU A 47 24.63 -9.20 -11.49
CA GLU A 47 24.97 -10.55 -11.94
C GLU A 47 23.74 -11.40 -12.28
N THR A 48 23.95 -12.40 -13.13
CA THR A 48 22.95 -13.43 -13.40
C THR A 48 23.12 -14.58 -12.41
N VAL A 49 22.03 -14.94 -11.72
CA VAL A 49 22.04 -15.98 -10.69
C VAL A 49 21.10 -17.12 -11.08
N ASP A 50 21.63 -18.34 -11.01
CA ASP A 50 20.91 -19.58 -11.33
C ASP A 50 20.79 -20.48 -10.11
N THR A 51 19.55 -20.77 -9.73
CA THR A 51 19.20 -21.57 -8.54
C THR A 51 19.42 -23.07 -8.71
N LYS A 52 19.85 -23.57 -9.88
CA LYS A 52 20.29 -24.97 -10.05
C LYS A 52 21.50 -25.29 -9.16
N SER A 53 22.39 -24.31 -8.99
CA SER A 53 23.61 -24.48 -8.19
C SER A 53 23.38 -24.15 -6.71
N ALA A 54 24.12 -24.83 -5.82
CA ALA A 54 24.12 -24.51 -4.40
C ALA A 54 24.57 -23.05 -4.15
N THR A 55 25.57 -22.59 -4.91
CA THR A 55 26.06 -21.20 -4.87
C THR A 55 24.96 -20.21 -5.25
N GLY A 56 24.22 -20.45 -6.32
CA GLY A 56 23.14 -19.56 -6.74
C GLY A 56 21.99 -19.49 -5.73
N ARG A 57 21.66 -20.61 -5.07
CA ARG A 57 20.71 -20.60 -3.94
C ARG A 57 21.23 -19.78 -2.76
N LEU A 58 22.51 -19.93 -2.40
CA LEU A 58 23.12 -19.11 -1.34
C LEU A 58 23.08 -17.61 -1.67
N ILE A 59 23.47 -17.24 -2.90
CA ILE A 59 23.43 -15.84 -3.36
C ILE A 59 22.00 -15.31 -3.28
N LEU A 60 21.01 -16.06 -3.79
CA LEU A 60 19.61 -15.67 -3.70
C LEU A 60 19.19 -15.41 -2.25
N ASN A 61 19.60 -16.28 -1.31
CA ASN A 61 19.25 -16.15 0.11
C ASN A 61 19.84 -14.88 0.73
N ILE A 62 21.12 -14.60 0.47
CA ILE A 62 21.80 -13.42 1.00
C ILE A 62 21.11 -12.15 0.50
N PHE A 63 20.88 -12.04 -0.81
CA PHE A 63 20.23 -10.86 -1.39
C PHE A 63 18.78 -10.70 -0.93
N SER A 64 18.06 -11.80 -0.74
CA SER A 64 16.68 -11.76 -0.23
C SER A 64 16.63 -11.32 1.24
N GLY A 65 17.60 -11.73 2.04
CA GLY A 65 17.78 -11.26 3.41
C GLY A 65 18.12 -9.77 3.47
N PHE A 66 19.06 -9.31 2.61
CA PHE A 66 19.40 -7.90 2.49
C PHE A 66 18.20 -7.04 2.08
N ALA A 67 17.44 -7.47 1.07
CA ALA A 67 16.25 -6.74 0.62
C ALA A 67 15.19 -6.61 1.73
N GLN A 68 15.02 -7.65 2.56
CA GLN A 68 14.13 -7.60 3.72
C GLN A 68 14.66 -6.62 4.78
N PHE A 69 15.94 -6.71 5.12
CA PHE A 69 16.58 -5.83 6.08
C PHE A 69 16.46 -4.35 5.67
N GLU A 70 16.75 -4.01 4.42
CA GLU A 70 16.60 -2.64 3.92
C GLU A 70 15.16 -2.13 4.04
N ARG A 71 14.18 -2.98 3.74
CA ARG A 71 12.75 -2.64 3.89
C ARG A 71 12.38 -2.38 5.34
N GLU A 72 12.85 -3.21 6.27
CA GLU A 72 12.61 -3.04 7.70
C GLU A 72 13.24 -1.73 8.22
N MET A 73 14.50 -1.46 7.85
CA MET A 73 15.18 -0.21 8.19
C MET A 73 14.48 1.03 7.62
N MET A 74 13.96 0.95 6.39
CA MET A 74 13.19 2.04 5.78
C MET A 74 11.90 2.33 6.56
N LEU A 75 11.17 1.28 6.95
CA LEU A 75 9.93 1.40 7.72
C LEU A 75 10.19 1.94 9.13
N GLU A 76 11.31 1.56 9.75
CA GLU A 76 11.73 2.09 11.05
C GLU A 76 11.95 3.61 10.98
N ARG A 77 12.79 4.07 10.03
CA ARG A 77 13.02 5.51 9.81
C ARG A 77 11.73 6.27 9.49
N GLN A 78 10.82 5.66 8.73
CA GLN A 78 9.52 6.25 8.47
C GLN A 78 8.71 6.45 9.76
N ARG A 79 8.69 5.44 10.65
CA ARG A 79 7.98 5.53 11.95
C ARG A 79 8.57 6.63 12.82
N GLU A 80 9.89 6.74 12.89
CA GLU A 80 10.56 7.82 13.62
C GLU A 80 10.19 9.20 13.07
N GLY A 81 10.22 9.36 11.74
CA GLY A 81 9.80 10.59 11.07
C GLY A 81 8.34 10.95 11.34
N ILE A 82 7.44 9.97 11.31
CA ILE A 82 6.03 10.14 11.66
C ILE A 82 5.89 10.55 13.13
N ALA A 83 6.60 9.90 14.05
CA ALA A 83 6.55 10.21 15.48
C ALA A 83 6.98 11.65 15.75
N LYS A 84 8.09 12.10 15.14
CA LYS A 84 8.57 13.47 15.23
C LYS A 84 7.55 14.47 14.67
N ALA A 85 7.02 14.23 13.47
CA ALA A 85 6.04 15.12 12.86
C ALA A 85 4.69 15.15 13.63
N LYS A 86 4.31 14.05 14.30
CA LYS A 86 3.17 14.03 15.24
C LYS A 86 3.45 14.89 16.47
N ALA A 87 4.63 14.78 17.08
CA ALA A 87 5.03 15.60 18.21
C ALA A 87 5.07 17.09 17.86
N GLU A 88 5.45 17.43 16.62
CA GLU A 88 5.40 18.79 16.08
C GLU A 88 3.99 19.25 15.65
N GLY A 89 2.95 18.42 15.84
CA GLY A 89 1.56 18.78 15.52
C GLY A 89 1.22 18.85 14.02
N LYS A 90 2.10 18.37 13.12
CA LYS A 90 1.89 18.46 11.66
C LYS A 90 0.79 17.53 11.14
N TYR A 91 0.47 16.47 11.86
CA TYR A 91 -0.59 15.52 11.48
C TYR A 91 -1.96 16.00 11.99
N LEU A 92 -2.62 16.87 11.21
CA LEU A 92 -3.97 17.38 11.50
C LEU A 92 -5.10 16.55 10.88
N GLY A 93 -4.79 15.35 10.37
CA GLY A 93 -5.74 14.49 9.67
C GLY A 93 -6.13 15.03 8.30
N ARG A 94 -7.23 14.50 7.74
CA ARG A 94 -7.74 14.94 6.43
C ARG A 94 -8.27 16.37 6.54
N LYS A 95 -7.85 17.26 5.63
CA LYS A 95 -8.42 18.62 5.55
C LYS A 95 -9.95 18.55 5.55
N PRO A 96 -10.65 19.26 6.45
CA PRO A 96 -12.08 19.09 6.66
C PRO A 96 -12.91 19.87 5.62
N THR A 97 -12.72 19.57 4.33
CA THR A 97 -13.30 20.29 3.19
C THR A 97 -14.83 20.39 3.21
N ALA A 98 -15.51 19.38 3.74
CA ALA A 98 -16.97 19.41 3.87
C ALA A 98 -17.46 20.14 5.12
N ARG A 99 -16.68 20.12 6.22
CA ARG A 99 -17.00 20.86 7.45
C ARG A 99 -16.90 22.37 7.23
N LEU A 100 -15.98 22.80 6.36
CA LEU A 100 -15.85 24.20 5.94
C LEU A 100 -17.09 24.72 5.18
N LYS A 101 -17.93 23.83 4.64
CA LYS A 101 -19.16 24.18 3.91
C LYS A 101 -20.42 24.01 4.76
N ALA A 102 -20.27 23.79 6.08
CA ALA A 102 -21.41 23.54 6.96
C ALA A 102 -22.36 24.75 7.05
N ASP A 103 -21.84 25.98 6.99
CA ASP A 103 -22.67 27.20 6.99
C ASP A 103 -23.53 27.31 5.73
N ASP A 104 -22.93 27.03 4.56
CA ASP A 104 -23.65 27.00 3.29
C ASP A 104 -24.70 25.89 3.27
N VAL A 105 -24.39 24.71 3.84
CA VAL A 105 -25.35 23.61 3.99
C VAL A 105 -26.55 24.07 4.81
N ARG A 106 -26.32 24.71 5.97
CA ARG A 106 -27.38 25.20 6.87
C ARG A 106 -28.24 26.26 6.20
N LYS A 107 -27.63 27.20 5.49
CA LYS A 107 -28.34 28.23 4.74
C LYS A 107 -29.25 27.64 3.66
N LEU A 108 -28.71 26.74 2.82
CA LEU A 108 -29.49 26.11 1.75
C LEU A 108 -30.60 25.20 2.29
N HIS A 109 -30.39 24.58 3.45
CA HIS A 109 -31.43 23.80 4.13
C HIS A 109 -32.55 24.70 4.67
N ALA A 110 -32.22 25.85 5.26
CA ALA A 110 -33.21 26.84 5.69
C ALA A 110 -34.00 27.46 4.52
N GLU A 111 -33.40 27.52 3.32
CA GLU A 111 -34.07 27.87 2.06
C GLU A 111 -34.99 26.75 1.53
N GLY A 112 -35.10 25.61 2.22
CA GLY A 112 -35.99 24.50 1.87
C GLY A 112 -35.43 23.50 0.85
N LYS A 113 -34.14 23.59 0.51
CA LYS A 113 -33.53 22.65 -0.45
C LYS A 113 -33.33 21.27 0.18
N THR A 114 -33.52 20.24 -0.62
CA THR A 114 -33.32 18.86 -0.16
C THR A 114 -31.83 18.54 0.03
N PRO A 115 -31.47 17.59 0.92
CA PRO A 115 -30.07 17.20 1.13
C PRO A 115 -29.32 16.75 -0.14
N THR A 116 -30.05 16.23 -1.13
CA THR A 116 -29.48 15.83 -2.43
C THR A 116 -29.13 17.04 -3.30
N GLU A 117 -29.97 18.07 -3.31
CA GLU A 117 -29.71 19.31 -4.04
C GLU A 117 -28.56 20.09 -3.42
N ILE A 118 -28.50 20.14 -2.09
CA ILE A 118 -27.39 20.76 -1.34
C ILE A 118 -26.07 20.05 -1.64
N ALA A 119 -26.06 18.72 -1.61
CA ALA A 119 -24.88 17.91 -1.94
C ALA A 119 -24.35 18.22 -3.35
N LYS A 120 -25.25 18.33 -4.33
CA LYS A 120 -24.90 18.66 -5.72
C LYS A 120 -24.41 20.10 -5.86
N ALA A 121 -25.09 21.06 -5.24
CA ALA A 121 -24.73 22.48 -5.31
C ALA A 121 -23.36 22.78 -4.68
N LEU A 122 -23.05 22.11 -3.57
CA LEU A 122 -21.80 22.33 -2.82
C LEU A 122 -20.69 21.35 -3.20
N GLY A 123 -20.96 20.38 -4.08
CA GLY A 123 -19.99 19.37 -4.50
C GLY A 123 -19.47 18.52 -3.34
N ILE A 124 -20.34 18.19 -2.38
CA ILE A 124 -20.02 17.34 -1.21
C ILE A 124 -20.91 16.10 -1.19
N GLY A 125 -20.45 15.02 -0.56
CA GLY A 125 -21.27 13.82 -0.41
C GLY A 125 -22.47 14.06 0.50
N ARG A 126 -23.61 13.40 0.20
CA ARG A 126 -24.84 13.46 1.01
C ARG A 126 -24.60 13.20 2.50
N GLY A 127 -23.74 12.24 2.86
CA GLY A 127 -23.41 11.97 4.26
C GLY A 127 -22.69 13.13 4.97
N SER A 128 -22.01 14.02 4.24
CA SER A 128 -21.46 15.25 4.81
C SER A 128 -22.51 16.33 5.01
N VAL A 129 -23.57 16.35 4.19
CA VAL A 129 -24.72 17.24 4.38
C VAL A 129 -25.44 16.86 5.68
N TYR A 130 -25.79 15.59 5.86
CA TYR A 130 -26.42 15.11 7.10
C TYR A 130 -25.59 15.40 8.35
N ARG A 131 -24.29 15.09 8.34
CA ARG A 131 -23.39 15.40 9.47
C ARG A 131 -23.27 16.90 9.77
N ALA A 132 -23.42 17.76 8.76
CA ALA A 132 -23.41 19.22 8.96
C ALA A 132 -24.73 19.73 9.57
N LEU A 133 -25.84 19.01 9.35
CA LEU A 133 -27.15 19.32 9.92
C LEU A 133 -27.30 18.75 11.35
N GLU A 134 -26.84 17.51 11.61
CA GLU A 134 -26.84 16.86 12.93
C GLU A 134 -26.01 17.62 13.99
N GLY A 135 -25.00 18.39 13.56
CA GLY A 135 -24.18 19.21 14.48
C GLY A 135 -24.91 20.39 15.12
N VAL A 136 -26.17 20.66 14.75
CA VAL A 136 -27.00 21.75 15.29
C VAL A 136 -27.91 21.25 16.40
N ASP A 137 -28.45 20.03 16.29
CA ASP A 137 -29.40 19.50 17.26
C ASP A 137 -28.76 19.24 18.64
N ASN A 138 -27.46 18.93 18.70
CA ASN A 138 -26.71 18.73 19.95
C ASN A 138 -26.10 20.00 20.57
N ALA A 139 -26.27 21.18 19.95
CA ALA A 139 -25.72 22.45 20.45
C ALA A 139 -26.80 23.40 21.00
N ALA A 140 -28.07 22.99 20.93
CA ALA A 140 -29.23 23.73 21.43
C ALA A 140 -29.84 23.13 22.71
N GLU A 141 -29.13 22.17 23.33
CA GLU A 141 -29.43 21.54 24.63
C GLU A 141 -28.24 21.77 25.57
#